data_AF-A0A9Q9ULF2-F1
#
_entry.id   AF-A0A9Q9ULF2-F1
#
_cell.length_a   1.000
_cell.length_b   1.000
_cell.length_c   1.000
_cell.angle_alpha   90.00
_cell.angle_beta   90.00
_cell.angle_gamma   90.00
#
_symmetry.space_group_name_H-M   'P 1'
#
loop_
_entity.id
_entity.type
_entity.pdbx_description
1 polymer ?
#
loop_
_entity_poly.entity_id
_entity_poly.type
_entity_poly.pdbx_seq_one_letter_code
_entity_poly.pdbx_strand_id
1 'polypeptide(L)'
;MKFEDGKIIIDDKDFLRSMKHSIADPKKTISTRGKCPYCSNTLEYYEVFTSDFPMPERQTIIPAFDEKGVMIGKCENCNNTFKVEITNPELSNFNPERIKEDFYFLSDTNQQKPQKYSNIKTIQSFVETNTILTDRHRGYDFNDNPLFICEDCHSNLENISYTFLKDQKWNAISNNYSNYINWDLASRGGSPKYIVIRFPFYCSCGKEHDAIFYSDYHETSDFQHHQFGLLNIFGAQPLSETLFGVHTKTTIMTWLYKLLTRWDFLYDEVYIISPFVGHQFLNKKDLVNTWLNVLSRVNPQKTKIFVRNGQSKSFKRAFSETNMISYDDMEKFDLGSVLIDELKSKNNFHAKVYCAVSQNRCEILNGSMNLVEGKSFEVANFDILDSYSKAFDKFLNPLGINRTDKIPPENNKKEFSLLFDEKSDFNPYTGTLYPESYISVAINNQDPTPRHP
;
A
#
# COMPACT_ATOMS: atom_id res chain seq x y z
N MET A 1 24.87 37.47 -9.22
CA MET A 1 25.71 36.64 -8.31
C MET A 1 25.96 37.41 -7.02
N LYS A 2 25.83 36.73 -5.87
CA LYS A 2 26.04 37.30 -4.54
C LYS A 2 27.02 36.42 -3.76
N PHE A 3 27.76 37.02 -2.83
CA PHE A 3 28.61 36.28 -1.90
C PHE A 3 27.97 36.35 -0.51
N GLU A 4 27.62 35.20 0.05
CA GLU A 4 27.02 35.08 1.39
C GLU A 4 27.67 33.88 2.10
N ASP A 5 28.10 34.07 3.35
CA ASP A 5 28.72 33.03 4.21
C ASP A 5 29.83 32.19 3.54
N GLY A 6 30.68 32.84 2.74
CA GLY A 6 31.78 32.19 2.03
C GLY A 6 31.37 31.36 0.81
N LYS A 7 30.13 31.50 0.35
CA LYS A 7 29.60 30.80 -0.84
C LYS A 7 29.15 31.79 -1.91
N ILE A 8 29.27 31.36 -3.17
CA ILE A 8 28.74 32.08 -4.33
C ILE A 8 27.29 31.64 -4.54
N ILE A 9 26.36 32.59 -4.55
CA ILE A 9 24.95 32.38 -4.89
C ILE A 9 24.71 32.94 -6.29
N ILE A 10 24.23 32.10 -7.20
CA ILE A 10 23.87 32.51 -8.57
C ILE A 10 22.41 32.97 -8.58
N ASP A 11 22.13 34.21 -9.03
CA ASP A 11 20.77 34.78 -9.09
C ASP A 11 20.33 35.21 -10.50
N ASP A 12 21.06 34.77 -11.53
CA ASP A 12 20.70 35.03 -12.92
C ASP A 12 19.49 34.19 -13.34
N LYS A 13 18.41 34.84 -13.75
CA LYS A 13 17.12 34.18 -14.02
C LYS A 13 17.23 33.13 -15.14
N ASP A 14 17.93 33.45 -16.23
CA ASP A 14 18.02 32.57 -17.40
C ASP A 14 18.91 31.35 -17.08
N PHE A 15 19.99 31.55 -16.34
CA PHE A 15 20.79 30.48 -15.77
C PHE A 15 19.95 29.58 -14.85
N LEU A 16 19.22 30.15 -13.89
CA LEU A 16 18.40 29.38 -12.97
C LEU A 16 17.34 28.56 -13.70
N ARG A 17 16.67 29.13 -14.71
CA ARG A 17 15.75 28.38 -15.60
C ARG A 17 16.44 27.20 -16.27
N SER A 18 17.67 27.36 -16.77
CA SER A 18 18.42 26.26 -17.40
C SER A 18 18.81 25.15 -16.43
N MET A 19 18.94 25.47 -15.13
CA MET A 19 19.33 24.54 -14.07
C MET A 19 18.16 23.92 -13.31
N LYS A 20 16.91 24.28 -13.63
CA LYS A 20 15.73 23.88 -12.87
C LYS A 20 15.56 22.37 -12.68
N HIS A 21 15.90 21.56 -13.68
CA HIS A 21 15.88 20.11 -13.55
C HIS A 21 16.88 19.59 -12.50
N SER A 22 18.04 20.25 -12.32
CA SER A 22 19.05 19.87 -11.34
C SER A 22 18.69 20.27 -9.90
N ILE A 23 17.78 21.23 -9.74
CA ILE A 23 17.32 21.74 -8.44
C ILE A 23 15.88 21.32 -8.11
N ALA A 24 15.27 20.47 -8.95
CA ALA A 24 13.96 19.90 -8.69
C ALA A 24 14.01 19.03 -7.43
N ASP A 25 13.04 19.20 -6.54
CA ASP A 25 12.96 18.47 -5.29
C ASP A 25 11.75 17.51 -5.29
N PRO A 26 11.98 16.20 -5.50
CA PRO A 26 10.92 15.20 -5.44
C PRO A 26 10.18 15.19 -4.10
N LYS A 27 10.84 15.55 -2.99
CA LYS A 27 10.24 15.54 -1.66
C LYS A 27 9.29 16.71 -1.41
N LYS A 28 9.41 17.79 -2.19
CA LYS A 28 8.49 18.93 -2.15
C LYS A 28 7.41 18.87 -3.24
N THR A 29 7.45 17.85 -4.10
CA THR A 29 6.48 17.73 -5.19
C THR A 29 5.09 17.41 -4.62
N ILE A 30 4.08 18.18 -5.03
CA ILE A 30 2.70 18.04 -4.56
C ILE A 30 1.89 17.32 -5.64
N SER A 31 1.30 16.17 -5.31
CA SER A 31 0.29 15.54 -6.18
C SER A 31 -1.08 16.17 -5.88
N THR A 32 -1.83 16.49 -6.94
CA THR A 32 -3.15 17.11 -6.84
C THR A 32 -4.13 16.42 -7.77
N ARG A 33 -5.39 16.27 -7.32
CA ARG A 33 -6.50 15.84 -8.17
C ARG A 33 -7.46 16.99 -8.42
N GLY A 34 -7.70 17.30 -9.68
CA GLY A 34 -8.60 18.35 -10.13
C GLY A 34 -9.75 17.82 -10.99
N LYS A 35 -10.84 18.59 -11.07
CA LYS A 35 -11.96 18.29 -11.98
C LYS A 35 -11.81 19.02 -13.29
N CYS A 36 -11.94 18.29 -14.40
CA CYS A 36 -12.06 18.88 -15.72
C CYS A 36 -13.23 19.88 -15.74
N PRO A 37 -13.02 21.14 -16.14
CA PRO A 37 -14.05 22.18 -16.07
C PRO A 37 -15.16 22.05 -17.14
N TYR A 38 -15.12 20.99 -17.95
CA TYR A 38 -16.08 20.70 -19.02
C TYR A 38 -16.91 19.43 -18.76
N CYS A 39 -16.32 18.39 -18.19
CA CYS A 39 -16.99 17.10 -17.98
C CYS A 39 -16.86 16.54 -16.56
N SER A 40 -16.20 17.25 -15.65
CA SER A 40 -15.98 16.82 -14.26
C SER A 40 -15.22 15.50 -14.10
N ASN A 41 -14.51 15.03 -15.15
CA ASN A 41 -13.57 13.93 -15.04
C ASN A 41 -12.44 14.31 -14.08
N THR A 42 -12.02 13.38 -13.23
CA THR A 42 -10.86 13.58 -12.36
C THR A 42 -9.58 13.53 -13.17
N LEU A 43 -8.67 14.46 -12.88
CA LEU A 43 -7.37 14.60 -13.52
C LEU A 43 -6.34 14.65 -12.40
N GLU A 44 -5.25 13.88 -12.51
CA GLU A 44 -4.12 13.97 -11.59
C GLU A 44 -3.01 14.80 -12.24
N TYR A 45 -2.40 15.68 -11.44
CA TYR A 45 -1.24 16.47 -11.83
C TYR A 45 -0.30 16.71 -10.66
N TYR A 46 0.96 16.94 -10.97
CA TYR A 46 2.03 17.15 -10.01
C TYR A 46 2.59 18.56 -10.14
N GLU A 47 2.73 19.24 -9.02
CA GLU A 47 3.41 20.53 -8.90
C GLU A 47 4.80 20.32 -8.31
N VAL A 48 5.83 20.56 -9.13
CA VAL A 48 7.23 20.35 -8.75
C VAL A 48 7.81 21.65 -8.20
N PHE A 49 8.39 21.57 -7.01
CA PHE A 49 9.09 22.66 -6.35
C PHE A 49 10.60 22.41 -6.37
N THR A 50 11.36 23.47 -6.18
CA THR A 50 12.82 23.43 -6.18
C THR A 50 13.41 23.59 -4.77
N SER A 51 14.64 23.13 -4.61
CA SER A 51 15.44 23.28 -3.39
C SER A 51 16.85 23.72 -3.73
N ASP A 52 17.51 24.37 -2.76
CA ASP A 52 18.90 24.75 -2.89
C ASP A 52 19.77 23.53 -3.21
N PHE A 53 20.56 23.63 -4.27
CA PHE A 53 21.47 22.58 -4.68
C PHE A 53 22.92 22.99 -4.40
N PRO A 54 23.58 22.38 -3.40
CA PRO A 54 24.99 22.67 -3.14
C PRO A 54 25.85 22.03 -4.23
N MET A 55 26.81 22.80 -4.77
CA MET A 55 27.89 22.29 -5.61
C MET A 55 29.19 22.34 -4.81
N PRO A 56 29.54 21.28 -4.04
CA PRO A 56 30.62 21.32 -3.05
C PRO A 56 31.97 21.62 -3.69
N GLU A 57 32.22 21.08 -4.88
CA GLU A 57 33.46 21.27 -5.65
C GLU A 57 33.67 22.73 -6.09
N ARG A 58 32.62 23.56 -6.09
CA ARG A 58 32.66 24.95 -6.58
C ARG A 58 32.37 25.99 -5.51
N GLN A 59 32.21 25.60 -4.25
CA GLN A 59 31.74 26.49 -3.15
C GLN A 59 30.52 27.35 -3.57
N THR A 60 29.67 26.79 -4.43
CA THR A 60 28.56 27.49 -5.06
C THR A 60 27.24 26.85 -4.62
N ILE A 61 26.22 27.66 -4.40
CA ILE A 61 24.85 27.20 -4.23
C ILE A 61 24.04 27.69 -5.43
N ILE A 62 23.32 26.77 -6.06
CA ILE A 62 22.23 27.13 -6.96
C ILE A 62 20.98 27.24 -6.07
N PRO A 63 20.45 28.45 -5.84
CA PRO A 63 19.30 28.62 -4.97
C PRO A 63 18.05 27.98 -5.58
N ALA A 64 17.11 27.61 -4.71
CA ALA A 64 15.75 27.29 -5.12
C ALA A 64 15.18 28.42 -5.98
N PHE A 65 14.48 28.05 -7.05
CA PHE A 65 13.94 28.98 -8.02
C PHE A 65 12.59 28.50 -8.55
N ASP A 66 11.54 28.95 -7.89
CA ASP A 66 10.16 28.61 -8.21
C ASP A 66 9.48 29.75 -8.97
N GLU A 67 8.81 29.42 -10.07
CA GLU A 67 8.09 30.40 -10.90
C GLU A 67 6.65 29.98 -11.15
N LYS A 68 5.72 30.94 -11.05
CA LYS A 68 4.31 30.71 -11.39
C LYS A 68 4.09 30.68 -12.90
N GLY A 69 3.25 29.77 -13.33
CA GLY A 69 2.90 29.56 -14.72
C GLY A 69 1.57 28.83 -14.88
N VAL A 70 1.33 28.39 -16.10
CA VAL A 70 0.11 27.68 -16.49
C VAL A 70 0.49 26.48 -17.34
N MET A 71 -0.06 25.31 -16.99
CA MET A 71 -0.07 24.14 -17.86
C MET A 71 -1.37 24.10 -18.66
N ILE A 72 -1.25 23.69 -19.92
CA ILE A 72 -2.36 23.44 -20.83
C ILE A 72 -2.52 21.94 -20.98
N GLY A 73 -3.69 21.43 -20.58
CA GLY A 73 -4.03 20.03 -20.69
C GLY A 73 -5.14 19.78 -21.70
N LYS A 74 -5.19 18.58 -22.27
CA LYS A 74 -6.34 18.09 -23.06
C LYS A 74 -7.00 16.90 -22.37
N CYS A 75 -8.26 17.04 -22.02
CA CYS A 75 -8.97 15.99 -21.28
C CYS A 75 -9.27 14.82 -22.21
N GLU A 76 -8.80 13.62 -21.88
CA GLU A 76 -9.04 12.42 -22.70
C GLU A 76 -10.51 12.00 -22.76
N ASN A 77 -11.29 12.32 -21.72
CA ASN A 77 -12.70 11.95 -21.65
C ASN A 77 -13.60 12.81 -22.56
N CYS A 78 -13.36 14.13 -22.63
CA CYS A 78 -14.22 15.05 -23.40
C CYS A 78 -13.49 15.78 -24.54
N ASN A 79 -12.21 15.52 -24.74
CA ASN A 79 -11.32 16.15 -25.71
C ASN A 79 -11.19 17.69 -25.63
N ASN A 80 -11.75 18.32 -24.60
CA ASN A 80 -11.63 19.77 -24.38
C ASN A 80 -10.28 20.11 -23.76
N THR A 81 -9.69 21.22 -24.22
CA THR A 81 -8.50 21.83 -23.63
C THR A 81 -8.88 22.60 -22.37
N PHE A 82 -8.03 22.57 -21.34
CA PHE A 82 -8.21 23.27 -20.08
C PHE A 82 -6.87 23.85 -19.56
N LYS A 83 -6.94 24.77 -18.60
CA LYS A 83 -5.79 25.39 -17.93
C LYS A 83 -5.65 24.92 -16.49
N VAL A 84 -4.41 24.84 -16.02
CA VAL A 84 -4.07 24.66 -14.60
C VAL A 84 -3.01 25.69 -14.23
N GLU A 85 -3.29 26.53 -13.23
CA GLU A 85 -2.29 27.42 -12.65
C GLU A 85 -1.38 26.61 -11.72
N ILE A 86 -0.07 26.72 -11.91
CA ILE A 86 0.90 25.86 -11.24
C ILE A 86 2.26 26.53 -11.12
N THR A 87 3.09 26.03 -10.23
CA THR A 87 4.50 26.39 -10.09
C THR A 87 5.37 25.50 -10.97
N ASN A 88 6.39 26.08 -11.58
CA ASN A 88 7.34 25.43 -12.49
C ASN A 88 6.63 24.54 -13.53
N PRO A 89 5.75 25.12 -14.37
CA PRO A 89 4.93 24.35 -15.31
C PRO A 89 5.72 23.52 -16.34
N GLU A 90 7.01 23.76 -16.51
CA GLU A 90 7.99 23.02 -17.30
C GLU A 90 8.44 21.72 -16.62
N LEU A 91 8.57 21.73 -15.29
CA LEU A 91 8.92 20.55 -14.47
C LEU A 91 7.68 19.75 -14.08
N SER A 92 6.58 20.45 -13.84
CA SER A 92 5.28 19.91 -13.46
C SER A 92 4.61 19.15 -14.61
N ASN A 93 3.80 18.15 -14.30
CA ASN A 93 3.17 17.32 -15.33
C ASN A 93 1.79 16.77 -14.92
N PHE A 94 1.04 16.25 -15.88
CA PHE A 94 -0.17 15.47 -15.63
C PHE A 94 0.17 13.98 -15.49
N ASN A 95 -0.71 13.21 -14.86
CA ASN A 95 -0.74 11.75 -14.97
C ASN A 95 -1.99 11.33 -15.77
N PRO A 96 -1.84 10.72 -16.96
CA PRO A 96 -0.60 10.48 -17.70
C PRO A 96 -0.02 11.75 -18.34
N GLU A 97 1.31 11.76 -18.53
CA GLU A 97 2.07 12.93 -19.02
C GLU A 97 1.58 13.47 -20.38
N ARG A 98 1.06 12.57 -21.23
CA ARG A 98 0.53 12.89 -22.55
C ARG A 98 -0.65 13.87 -22.53
N ILE A 99 -1.27 14.11 -21.37
CA ILE A 99 -2.32 15.13 -21.22
C ILE A 99 -1.76 16.54 -21.40
N LYS A 100 -0.47 16.77 -21.08
CA LYS A 100 0.19 18.08 -21.20
C LYS A 100 0.48 18.41 -22.67
N GLU A 101 -0.17 19.45 -23.18
CA GLU A 101 -0.01 19.90 -24.57
C GLU A 101 0.93 21.10 -24.69
N ASP A 102 0.93 21.99 -23.70
CA ASP A 102 1.70 23.22 -23.71
C ASP A 102 1.85 23.78 -22.29
N PHE A 103 2.69 24.80 -22.13
CA PHE A 103 2.79 25.60 -20.91
C PHE A 103 3.33 27.00 -21.17
N TYR A 104 3.14 27.91 -20.22
CA TYR A 104 3.79 29.23 -20.22
C TYR A 104 4.01 29.76 -18.81
N PHE A 105 5.00 30.61 -18.62
CA PHE A 105 5.22 31.33 -17.36
C PHE A 105 4.40 32.62 -17.33
N LEU A 106 3.88 32.97 -16.16
CA LEU A 106 3.18 34.25 -15.97
C LEU A 106 4.14 35.44 -15.97
N SER A 107 5.44 35.20 -15.69
CA SER A 107 6.47 36.23 -15.64
C SER A 107 7.06 36.57 -17.02
N ASP A 108 6.70 35.83 -18.07
CA ASP A 108 7.21 36.07 -19.42
C ASP A 108 6.50 37.26 -20.08
N THR A 109 7.28 38.09 -20.77
CA THR A 109 6.76 39.27 -21.48
C THR A 109 6.01 38.91 -22.76
N ASN A 110 6.23 37.72 -23.31
CA ASN A 110 5.56 37.24 -24.52
C ASN A 110 4.10 36.84 -24.24
N GLN A 111 3.16 37.65 -24.73
CA GLN A 111 1.72 37.46 -24.52
C GLN A 111 1.04 36.51 -25.52
N GLN A 112 1.76 35.93 -26.49
CA GLN A 112 1.16 35.06 -27.51
C GLN A 112 0.42 33.85 -26.91
N LYS A 113 1.07 33.14 -25.98
CA LYS A 113 0.46 31.97 -25.31
C LYS A 113 -0.71 32.36 -24.39
N PRO A 114 -0.58 33.36 -23.49
CA PRO A 114 -1.72 33.88 -22.73
C PRO A 114 -2.93 34.26 -23.60
N GLN A 115 -2.69 34.93 -24.74
CA GLN A 115 -3.75 35.30 -25.68
C GLN A 115 -4.38 34.08 -26.38
N LYS A 116 -3.56 33.13 -26.83
CA LYS A 116 -4.00 31.86 -27.45
C LYS A 116 -4.95 31.07 -26.55
N TYR A 117 -4.69 31.05 -25.24
CA TYR A 117 -5.46 30.27 -24.26
C TYR A 117 -6.43 31.11 -23.40
N SER A 118 -6.70 32.36 -23.80
CA SER A 118 -7.54 33.30 -23.04
C SER A 118 -8.94 32.75 -22.73
N ASN A 119 -9.60 32.14 -23.72
CA ASN A 119 -10.98 31.62 -23.61
C ASN A 119 -11.08 30.18 -23.06
N ILE A 120 -9.95 29.56 -22.71
CA ILE A 120 -9.94 28.22 -22.14
C ILE A 120 -10.29 28.29 -20.64
N LYS A 121 -11.08 27.34 -20.14
CA LYS A 121 -11.44 27.28 -18.72
C LYS A 121 -10.28 26.76 -17.87
N THR A 122 -10.13 27.32 -16.67
CA THR A 122 -9.16 26.86 -15.66
C THR A 122 -9.81 25.84 -14.72
N ILE A 123 -9.05 24.84 -14.25
CA ILE A 123 -9.47 23.99 -13.13
C ILE A 123 -9.62 24.87 -11.88
N GLN A 124 -10.82 24.85 -11.28
CA GLN A 124 -11.13 25.60 -10.06
C GLN A 124 -11.45 24.71 -8.86
N SER A 125 -11.72 23.43 -9.12
CA SER A 125 -12.05 22.44 -8.09
C SER A 125 -10.94 21.40 -8.08
N PHE A 126 -10.16 21.40 -7.01
CA PHE A 126 -9.03 20.50 -6.81
C PHE A 126 -8.81 20.23 -5.32
N VAL A 127 -8.12 19.14 -5.04
CA VAL A 127 -7.68 18.74 -3.71
C VAL A 127 -6.27 18.16 -3.80
N GLU A 128 -5.42 18.49 -2.83
CA GLU A 128 -4.14 17.81 -2.67
C GLU A 128 -4.38 16.31 -2.50
N THR A 129 -3.66 15.49 -3.25
CA THR A 129 -3.77 14.05 -3.20
C THR A 129 -3.39 13.58 -1.80
N ASN A 130 -4.37 13.07 -1.07
CA ASN A 130 -4.16 12.44 0.21
C ASN A 130 -4.49 10.97 0.08
N THR A 131 -3.47 10.15 0.26
CA THR A 131 -3.53 8.71 0.07
C THR A 131 -3.90 7.95 1.34
N ILE A 132 -4.27 8.61 2.45
CA ILE A 132 -4.58 7.95 3.73
C ILE A 132 -5.64 6.83 3.62
N LEU A 133 -6.56 6.92 2.66
CA LEU A 133 -7.61 5.92 2.42
C LEU A 133 -7.24 4.84 1.40
N THR A 134 -6.16 5.04 0.65
CA THR A 134 -5.71 4.19 -0.47
C THR A 134 -4.33 3.59 -0.25
N ASP A 135 -3.53 4.19 0.63
CA ASP A 135 -2.18 3.74 0.97
C ASP A 135 -2.27 2.42 1.69
N ARG A 136 -1.53 1.47 1.12
CA ARG A 136 -1.36 0.16 1.70
C ARG A 136 -0.10 0.19 2.54
N HIS A 137 -0.26 0.00 3.84
CA HIS A 137 0.85 -0.24 4.74
C HIS A 137 0.57 -1.49 5.55
N ARG A 138 1.44 -2.50 5.35
CA ARG A 138 1.37 -3.78 6.04
C ARG A 138 1.53 -3.64 7.56
N GLY A 139 2.34 -2.67 8.01
CA GLY A 139 2.56 -2.33 9.42
C GLY A 139 2.63 -3.57 10.32
N TYR A 140 3.48 -4.55 9.95
CA TYR A 140 3.58 -5.83 10.64
C TYR A 140 4.35 -5.63 11.94
N ASP A 141 3.71 -5.93 13.07
CA ASP A 141 4.33 -5.82 14.38
C ASP A 141 5.05 -7.12 14.74
N PHE A 142 6.38 -7.11 14.69
CA PHE A 142 7.17 -8.29 15.03
C PHE A 142 7.33 -8.52 16.53
N ASN A 143 6.95 -7.57 17.38
CA ASN A 143 7.28 -7.59 18.80
C ASN A 143 6.14 -8.14 19.65
N ASP A 144 4.92 -7.62 19.45
CA ASP A 144 3.80 -7.91 20.33
C ASP A 144 2.87 -8.98 19.75
N ASN A 145 2.31 -9.82 20.63
CA ASN A 145 1.30 -10.85 20.32
C ASN A 145 1.63 -11.64 19.03
N PRO A 146 2.69 -12.48 19.03
CA PRO A 146 3.11 -13.22 17.84
C PRO A 146 2.05 -14.24 17.38
N LEU A 147 1.94 -14.45 16.07
CA LEU A 147 1.26 -15.60 15.48
C LEU A 147 2.16 -16.85 15.53
N PHE A 148 3.46 -16.66 15.31
CA PHE A 148 4.43 -17.74 15.24
C PHE A 148 5.29 -17.80 16.50
N ILE A 149 5.07 -18.83 17.30
CA ILE A 149 5.79 -19.11 18.55
C ILE A 149 6.51 -20.45 18.45
N CYS A 150 7.67 -20.55 19.11
CA CYS A 150 8.36 -21.82 19.23
C CYS A 150 7.57 -22.75 20.15
N GLU A 151 7.26 -23.96 19.69
CA GLU A 151 6.55 -24.96 20.50
C GLU A 151 7.35 -25.36 21.76
N ASP A 152 8.69 -25.41 21.66
CA ASP A 152 9.54 -25.96 22.72
C ASP A 152 9.89 -24.95 23.83
N CYS A 153 10.07 -23.67 23.47
CA CYS A 153 10.48 -22.62 24.42
C CYS A 153 9.57 -21.39 24.44
N HIS A 154 8.46 -21.41 23.70
CA HIS A 154 7.48 -20.32 23.60
C HIS A 154 8.05 -18.95 23.22
N SER A 155 9.26 -18.92 22.63
CA SER A 155 9.87 -17.68 22.16
C SER A 155 9.13 -17.12 20.94
N ASN A 156 9.09 -15.79 20.84
CA ASN A 156 8.53 -15.08 19.70
C ASN A 156 9.44 -15.27 18.47
N LEU A 157 9.04 -16.15 17.55
CA LEU A 157 9.81 -16.45 16.33
C LEU A 157 9.75 -15.30 15.31
N GLU A 158 8.72 -14.45 15.35
CA GLU A 158 8.59 -13.28 14.47
C GLU A 158 9.68 -12.25 14.76
N ASN A 159 9.90 -11.92 16.05
CA ASN A 159 10.95 -10.99 16.46
C ASN A 159 12.34 -11.53 16.14
N ILE A 160 12.59 -12.82 16.41
CA ILE A 160 13.87 -13.47 16.14
C ILE A 160 14.15 -13.44 14.63
N SER A 161 13.22 -13.93 13.80
CA SER A 161 13.40 -13.97 12.34
C SER A 161 13.58 -12.58 11.74
N TYR A 162 12.83 -11.57 12.21
CA TYR A 162 13.02 -10.19 11.74
C TYR A 162 14.38 -9.61 12.13
N THR A 163 14.88 -9.93 13.32
CA THR A 163 16.24 -9.54 13.75
C THR A 163 17.30 -10.18 12.84
N PHE A 164 17.16 -11.47 12.50
CA PHE A 164 18.03 -12.13 11.52
C PHE A 164 17.95 -11.49 10.13
N LEU A 165 16.75 -11.18 9.63
CA LEU A 165 16.55 -10.48 8.36
C LEU A 165 17.34 -9.17 8.36
N LYS A 166 17.11 -8.32 9.37
CA LYS A 166 17.69 -6.98 9.48
C LYS A 166 19.20 -7.02 9.64
N ASP A 167 19.72 -7.83 10.56
CA ASP A 167 21.11 -7.74 11.00
C ASP A 167 22.06 -8.63 10.17
N GLN A 168 21.56 -9.70 9.54
CA GLN A 168 22.41 -10.69 8.88
C GLN A 168 22.12 -10.86 7.39
N LYS A 169 20.85 -10.79 6.97
CA LYS A 169 20.47 -11.11 5.58
C LYS A 169 20.30 -9.88 4.70
N TRP A 170 19.95 -8.74 5.30
CA TRP A 170 19.50 -7.55 4.59
C TRP A 170 20.48 -7.04 3.53
N ASN A 171 21.77 -6.99 3.85
CA ASN A 171 22.79 -6.48 2.91
C ASN A 171 22.87 -7.29 1.61
N ALA A 172 22.75 -8.62 1.69
CA ALA A 172 22.77 -9.45 0.49
C ALA A 172 21.52 -9.22 -0.35
N ILE A 173 20.36 -9.16 0.31
CA ILE A 173 19.05 -8.99 -0.33
C ILE A 173 18.96 -7.61 -1.00
N SER A 174 19.32 -6.53 -0.32
CA SER A 174 19.25 -5.17 -0.84
C SER A 174 20.20 -4.94 -2.01
N ASN A 175 21.40 -5.53 -1.98
CA ASN A 175 22.34 -5.49 -3.10
C ASN A 175 21.79 -6.22 -4.33
N ASN A 176 21.27 -7.44 -4.14
CA ASN A 176 20.68 -8.21 -5.23
C ASN A 176 19.41 -7.55 -5.79
N TYR A 177 18.61 -6.92 -4.93
CA TYR A 177 17.47 -6.13 -5.34
C TYR A 177 17.87 -4.93 -6.19
N SER A 178 18.87 -4.15 -5.75
CA SER A 178 19.39 -3.00 -6.51
C SER A 178 19.94 -3.42 -7.88
N ASN A 179 20.61 -4.58 -7.94
CA ASN A 179 21.08 -5.15 -9.20
C ASN A 179 19.92 -5.54 -10.14
N TYR A 180 18.83 -6.09 -9.59
CA TYR A 180 17.62 -6.37 -10.36
C TYR A 180 17.01 -5.08 -10.93
N ILE A 181 16.84 -4.03 -10.12
CA ILE A 181 16.30 -2.74 -10.56
C ILE A 181 17.13 -2.16 -11.72
N ASN A 182 18.46 -2.16 -11.58
CA ASN A 182 19.35 -1.68 -12.63
C ASN A 182 19.19 -2.47 -13.94
N TRP A 183 19.06 -3.80 -13.85
CA TRP A 183 18.85 -4.66 -15.01
C TRP A 183 17.47 -4.44 -15.64
N ASP A 184 16.42 -4.32 -14.81
CA ASP A 184 15.03 -4.11 -15.23
C ASP A 184 14.87 -2.80 -16.02
N LEU A 185 15.40 -1.71 -15.46
CA LEU A 185 15.42 -0.38 -16.10
C LEU A 185 16.25 -0.37 -17.40
N ALA A 186 17.37 -1.10 -17.45
CA ALA A 186 18.22 -1.16 -18.64
C ALA A 186 17.64 -2.03 -19.76
N SER A 187 16.93 -3.09 -19.41
CA SER A 187 16.55 -4.17 -20.34
C SER A 187 15.05 -4.21 -20.67
N ARG A 188 14.24 -3.30 -20.10
CA ARG A 188 12.77 -3.39 -20.11
C ARG A 188 12.30 -4.73 -19.55
N GLY A 189 12.79 -5.09 -18.37
CA GLY A 189 12.38 -6.32 -17.70
C GLY A 189 10.88 -6.31 -17.35
N GLY A 190 10.40 -7.43 -16.83
CA GLY A 190 9.03 -7.54 -16.35
C GLY A 190 8.87 -6.87 -15.00
N SER A 191 7.76 -6.17 -14.79
CA SER A 191 7.41 -5.56 -13.49
C SER A 191 6.85 -6.65 -12.56
N PRO A 192 7.61 -7.13 -11.55
CA PRO A 192 7.11 -8.09 -10.58
C PRO A 192 6.05 -7.44 -9.71
N LYS A 193 5.17 -8.26 -9.14
CA LYS A 193 4.13 -7.81 -8.21
C LYS A 193 4.63 -7.71 -6.78
N TYR A 194 5.42 -8.69 -6.36
CA TYR A 194 5.91 -8.82 -4.99
C TYR A 194 7.35 -9.30 -4.97
N ILE A 195 7.99 -9.04 -3.84
CA ILE A 195 9.27 -9.61 -3.43
C ILE A 195 8.99 -10.59 -2.30
N VAL A 196 9.50 -11.82 -2.41
CA VAL A 196 9.40 -12.85 -1.39
C VAL A 196 10.80 -13.23 -0.95
N ILE A 197 11.03 -13.32 0.36
CA ILE A 197 12.32 -13.72 0.95
C ILE A 197 12.11 -15.01 1.73
N ARG A 198 13.03 -15.96 1.59
CA ARG A 198 13.05 -17.20 2.38
C ARG A 198 14.45 -17.49 2.91
N PHE A 199 14.55 -17.79 4.21
CA PHE A 199 15.80 -18.23 4.85
C PHE A 199 15.56 -19.03 6.14
N PRO A 200 16.46 -19.96 6.48
CA PRO A 200 16.51 -20.62 7.78
C PRO A 200 17.08 -19.70 8.88
N PHE A 201 16.64 -19.91 10.11
CA PHE A 201 17.18 -19.28 11.31
C PHE A 201 17.03 -20.20 12.52
N TYR A 202 17.79 -19.92 13.59
CA TYR A 202 17.77 -20.71 14.82
C TYR A 202 17.03 -19.97 15.93
N CYS A 203 16.13 -20.67 16.62
CA CYS A 203 15.52 -20.19 17.85
C CYS A 203 16.55 -20.18 19.00
N SER A 204 16.25 -19.46 20.08
CA SER A 204 17.04 -19.45 21.32
C SER A 204 17.22 -20.84 21.95
N CYS A 205 16.30 -21.78 21.70
CA CYS A 205 16.41 -23.17 22.13
C CYS A 205 17.28 -24.05 21.23
N GLY A 206 17.82 -23.51 20.13
CA GLY A 206 18.65 -24.23 19.16
C GLY A 206 17.89 -24.94 18.04
N LYS A 207 16.55 -24.92 18.05
CA LYS A 207 15.74 -25.47 16.95
C LYS A 207 15.80 -24.58 15.72
N GLU A 208 15.94 -25.21 14.56
CA GLU A 208 15.92 -24.55 13.26
C GLU A 208 14.47 -24.31 12.79
N HIS A 209 14.26 -23.16 12.17
CA HIS A 209 13.00 -22.72 11.60
C HIS A 209 13.26 -22.05 10.25
N ASP A 210 12.28 -22.06 9.34
CA ASP A 210 12.37 -21.35 8.06
C ASP A 210 11.36 -20.20 8.02
N ALA A 211 11.82 -18.97 7.82
CA ALA A 211 10.95 -17.81 7.70
C ALA A 211 10.68 -17.45 6.24
N ILE A 212 9.44 -17.04 5.95
CA ILE A 212 9.06 -16.47 4.66
C ILE A 212 8.47 -15.08 4.86
N PHE A 213 9.12 -14.09 4.29
CA PHE A 213 8.69 -12.69 4.28
C PHE A 213 8.24 -12.28 2.88
N TYR A 214 7.43 -11.22 2.80
CA TYR A 214 7.07 -10.61 1.52
C TYR A 214 6.83 -9.10 1.62
N SER A 215 6.98 -8.40 0.50
CA SER A 215 6.59 -7.00 0.32
C SER A 215 6.13 -6.74 -1.12
N ASP A 216 5.53 -5.57 -1.36
CA ASP A 216 5.25 -5.10 -2.72
C ASP A 216 6.57 -4.80 -3.42
N TYR A 217 6.61 -5.05 -4.73
CA TYR A 217 7.70 -4.57 -5.55
C TYR A 217 7.56 -3.07 -5.78
N HIS A 218 8.67 -2.35 -5.65
CA HIS A 218 8.75 -0.93 -5.97
C HIS A 218 9.95 -0.68 -6.88
N GLU A 219 9.75 -0.10 -8.06
CA GLU A 219 10.82 0.19 -9.02
C GLU A 219 11.73 1.34 -8.53
N THR A 220 12.42 1.12 -7.42
CA THR A 220 13.31 2.06 -6.74
C THR A 220 14.31 1.27 -5.91
N SER A 221 15.54 1.77 -5.80
CA SER A 221 16.54 1.23 -4.88
C SER A 221 16.29 1.63 -3.43
N ASP A 222 15.39 2.59 -3.17
CA ASP A 222 15.00 3.01 -1.81
C ASP A 222 14.00 2.01 -1.21
N PHE A 223 14.55 0.86 -0.84
CA PHE A 223 13.83 -0.28 -0.30
C PHE A 223 14.34 -0.59 1.09
N GLN A 224 13.46 -0.91 2.05
CA GLN A 224 13.78 -1.00 3.48
C GLN A 224 13.20 -2.26 4.12
N HIS A 225 13.94 -2.87 5.05
CA HIS A 225 13.55 -4.15 5.69
C HIS A 225 12.22 -4.08 6.45
N HIS A 226 11.84 -2.91 6.97
CA HIS A 226 10.59 -2.71 7.72
C HIS A 226 9.34 -2.68 6.82
N GLN A 227 9.49 -2.72 5.50
CA GLN A 227 8.38 -2.82 4.54
C GLN A 227 7.85 -4.25 4.38
N PHE A 228 8.55 -5.25 4.94
CA PHE A 228 8.17 -6.64 4.84
C PHE A 228 7.12 -7.05 5.88
N GLY A 229 6.15 -7.85 5.44
CA GLY A 229 5.28 -8.65 6.30
C GLY A 229 5.76 -10.10 6.34
N LEU A 230 5.29 -10.85 7.34
CA LEU A 230 5.57 -12.27 7.47
C LEU A 230 4.44 -13.08 6.83
N LEU A 231 4.81 -14.02 5.95
CA LEU A 231 3.89 -15.03 5.46
C LEU A 231 3.85 -16.18 6.45
N ASN A 232 4.95 -16.87 6.72
CA ASN A 232 4.96 -18.07 7.55
C ASN A 232 6.30 -18.28 8.25
N ILE A 233 6.30 -19.07 9.32
CA ILE A 233 7.51 -19.66 9.91
C ILE A 233 7.29 -21.17 10.05
N PHE A 234 8.05 -21.96 9.30
CA PHE A 234 7.99 -23.41 9.39
C PHE A 234 8.62 -23.93 10.69
N GLY A 235 8.01 -24.97 11.25
CA GLY A 235 8.39 -25.53 12.54
C GLY A 235 7.90 -24.74 13.76
N ALA A 236 7.15 -23.65 13.56
CA ALA A 236 6.42 -22.96 14.63
C ALA A 236 5.21 -23.77 15.11
N GLN A 237 4.70 -23.45 16.29
CA GLN A 237 3.45 -24.01 16.81
C GLN A 237 2.29 -23.73 15.84
N PRO A 238 1.34 -24.68 15.64
CA PRO A 238 0.19 -24.48 14.77
C PRO A 238 -0.64 -23.24 15.15
N LEU A 239 -1.06 -22.45 14.15
CA LEU A 239 -1.90 -21.27 14.38
C LEU A 239 -3.23 -21.59 15.09
N SER A 240 -3.79 -22.77 14.84
CA SER A 240 -5.02 -23.23 15.54
C SER A 240 -4.82 -23.38 17.04
N GLU A 241 -3.60 -23.61 17.51
CA GLU A 241 -3.27 -23.67 18.92
C GLU A 241 -2.90 -22.29 19.47
N THR A 242 -2.14 -21.49 18.72
CA THR A 242 -1.74 -20.14 19.14
C THR A 242 -2.93 -19.20 19.28
N LEU A 243 -3.93 -19.30 18.39
CA LEU A 243 -5.06 -18.36 18.30
C LEU A 243 -6.33 -18.88 18.98
N PHE A 244 -6.25 -19.99 19.71
CA PHE A 244 -7.37 -20.59 20.43
C PHE A 244 -7.35 -20.20 21.91
N GLY A 245 -8.48 -19.66 22.39
CA GLY A 245 -8.69 -19.43 23.81
C GLY A 245 -9.29 -18.06 24.13
N VAL A 246 -9.02 -17.59 25.35
CA VAL A 246 -9.52 -16.33 25.89
C VAL A 246 -8.41 -15.30 25.93
N HIS A 247 -8.53 -14.24 25.15
CA HIS A 247 -7.49 -13.23 24.97
C HIS A 247 -8.06 -11.82 25.04
N THR A 248 -7.20 -10.83 25.27
CA THR A 248 -7.65 -9.43 25.21
C THR A 248 -8.04 -9.08 23.77
N LYS A 249 -8.96 -8.11 23.62
CA LYS A 249 -9.30 -7.55 22.30
C LYS A 249 -8.07 -7.06 21.55
N THR A 250 -7.15 -6.39 22.24
CA THR A 250 -5.89 -5.92 21.64
C THR A 250 -5.09 -7.10 21.06
N THR A 251 -4.89 -8.17 21.82
CA THR A 251 -4.19 -9.38 21.33
C THR A 251 -4.84 -9.93 20.05
N ILE A 252 -6.17 -10.10 20.05
CA ILE A 252 -6.87 -10.67 18.90
C ILE A 252 -6.85 -9.73 17.69
N MET A 253 -6.93 -8.41 17.89
CA MET A 253 -6.79 -7.44 16.81
C MET A 253 -5.37 -7.42 16.23
N THR A 254 -4.33 -7.53 17.07
CA THR A 254 -2.95 -7.68 16.58
C THR A 254 -2.81 -8.93 15.71
N TRP A 255 -3.37 -10.08 16.13
CA TRP A 255 -3.40 -11.28 15.30
C TRP A 255 -4.17 -11.09 14.00
N LEU A 256 -5.35 -10.47 14.05
CA LEU A 256 -6.13 -10.18 12.85
C LEU A 256 -5.34 -9.30 11.88
N TYR A 257 -4.69 -8.24 12.33
CA TYR A 257 -3.89 -7.37 11.45
C TYR A 257 -2.73 -8.12 10.78
N LYS A 258 -2.05 -9.01 11.51
CA LYS A 258 -1.00 -9.87 10.95
C LYS A 258 -1.57 -10.86 9.92
N LEU A 259 -2.72 -11.46 10.25
CA LEU A 259 -3.45 -12.35 9.35
C LEU A 259 -3.93 -11.62 8.08
N LEU A 260 -4.47 -10.41 8.17
CA LEU A 260 -4.93 -9.63 7.02
C LEU A 260 -3.78 -9.38 6.02
N THR A 261 -2.61 -8.98 6.53
CA THR A 261 -1.40 -8.84 5.74
C THR A 261 -1.07 -10.16 5.03
N ARG A 262 -0.92 -11.26 5.78
CA ARG A 262 -0.67 -12.60 5.21
C ARG A 262 -1.75 -13.03 4.20
N TRP A 263 -3.02 -12.75 4.48
CA TRP A 263 -4.15 -13.18 3.68
C TRP A 263 -4.25 -12.46 2.35
N ASP A 264 -3.92 -11.17 2.32
CA ASP A 264 -3.88 -10.35 1.10
C ASP A 264 -3.00 -10.97 0.01
N PHE A 265 -1.86 -11.55 0.42
CA PHE A 265 -0.93 -12.22 -0.46
C PHE A 265 -1.41 -13.62 -0.87
N LEU A 266 -1.81 -14.45 0.09
CA LEU A 266 -1.98 -15.89 -0.11
C LEU A 266 -3.34 -16.33 -0.68
N TYR A 267 -4.40 -15.54 -0.47
CA TYR A 267 -5.76 -15.97 -0.77
C TYR A 267 -6.41 -15.14 -1.87
N ASP A 268 -7.43 -15.72 -2.48
CA ASP A 268 -8.17 -15.13 -3.60
C ASP A 268 -9.12 -14.04 -3.10
N GLU A 269 -9.81 -14.30 -1.99
CA GLU A 269 -10.74 -13.36 -1.37
C GLU A 269 -10.58 -13.31 0.15
N VAL A 270 -10.88 -12.15 0.74
CA VAL A 270 -10.90 -11.91 2.19
C VAL A 270 -12.26 -11.36 2.59
N TYR A 271 -12.88 -11.96 3.60
CA TYR A 271 -14.16 -11.54 4.16
C TYR A 271 -13.94 -11.05 5.59
N ILE A 272 -14.35 -9.81 5.86
CA ILE A 272 -14.31 -9.19 7.19
C ILE A 272 -15.76 -9.00 7.63
N ILE A 273 -16.24 -9.86 8.52
CA ILE A 273 -17.62 -9.84 8.98
C ILE A 273 -17.62 -9.48 10.46
N SER A 274 -18.09 -8.28 10.79
CA SER A 274 -18.25 -7.82 12.17
C SER A 274 -19.45 -6.87 12.25
N PRO A 275 -20.39 -7.05 13.20
CA PRO A 275 -21.55 -6.16 13.28
C PRO A 275 -21.16 -4.72 13.60
N PHE A 276 -20.05 -4.52 14.32
CA PHE A 276 -19.57 -3.21 14.76
C PHE A 276 -18.08 -3.02 14.48
N VAL A 277 -17.70 -1.78 14.18
CA VAL A 277 -16.33 -1.29 14.16
C VAL A 277 -16.21 -0.20 15.21
N GLY A 278 -15.32 -0.39 16.17
CA GLY A 278 -15.27 0.40 17.39
C GLY A 278 -16.35 0.03 18.41
N HIS A 279 -16.51 0.90 19.41
CA HIS A 279 -17.58 0.82 20.41
C HIS A 279 -18.21 2.21 20.64
N GLN A 280 -19.39 2.29 21.24
CA GLN A 280 -20.14 3.54 21.38
C GLN A 280 -19.39 4.67 22.13
N PHE A 281 -18.45 4.32 23.01
CA PHE A 281 -17.62 5.27 23.76
C PHE A 281 -16.30 5.63 23.08
N LEU A 282 -16.04 5.12 21.86
CA LEU A 282 -14.79 5.33 21.17
C LEU A 282 -14.79 6.75 20.61
N ASN A 283 -13.73 7.52 20.83
CA ASN A 283 -13.66 8.86 20.26
C ASN A 283 -13.53 8.77 18.72
N LYS A 284 -13.83 9.88 18.04
CA LYS A 284 -13.86 9.93 16.57
C LYS A 284 -12.52 9.57 15.93
N LYS A 285 -11.40 10.00 16.55
CA LYS A 285 -10.05 9.74 16.05
C LYS A 285 -9.72 8.25 16.12
N ASP A 286 -10.02 7.61 17.24
CA ASP A 286 -9.77 6.18 17.41
C ASP A 286 -10.68 5.31 16.54
N LEU A 287 -11.92 5.75 16.30
CA LEU A 287 -12.80 5.11 15.31
C LEU A 287 -12.19 5.17 13.91
N VAL A 288 -11.71 6.34 13.49
CA VAL A 288 -11.03 6.52 12.19
C VAL A 288 -9.79 5.63 12.12
N ASN A 289 -8.94 5.64 13.14
CA ASN A 289 -7.73 4.81 13.19
C ASN A 289 -8.05 3.31 13.11
N THR A 290 -9.13 2.86 13.76
CA THR A 290 -9.57 1.45 13.68
C THR A 290 -9.90 1.06 12.24
N TRP A 291 -10.63 1.91 11.52
CA TRP A 291 -10.93 1.69 10.11
C TRP A 291 -9.66 1.73 9.25
N LEU A 292 -8.82 2.75 9.41
CA LEU A 292 -7.59 2.89 8.65
C LEU A 292 -6.65 1.70 8.83
N ASN A 293 -6.57 1.14 10.05
CA ASN A 293 -5.77 -0.06 10.33
C ASN A 293 -6.24 -1.30 9.56
N VAL A 294 -7.54 -1.42 9.31
CA VAL A 294 -8.08 -2.50 8.48
C VAL A 294 -7.84 -2.20 7.00
N LEU A 295 -8.21 -0.99 6.54
CA LEU A 295 -8.16 -0.60 5.13
C LEU A 295 -6.73 -0.63 4.56
N SER A 296 -5.73 -0.24 5.35
CA SER A 296 -4.33 -0.19 4.89
C SER A 296 -3.67 -1.56 4.71
N ARG A 297 -4.29 -2.65 5.19
CA ARG A 297 -3.72 -4.01 5.20
C ARG A 297 -4.35 -4.97 4.20
N VAL A 298 -5.32 -4.52 3.43
CA VAL A 298 -6.10 -5.37 2.53
C VAL A 298 -6.21 -4.77 1.14
N ASN A 299 -6.26 -5.62 0.11
CA ASN A 299 -6.54 -5.20 -1.25
C ASN A 299 -8.06 -5.03 -1.47
N PRO A 300 -8.53 -3.81 -1.83
CA PRO A 300 -9.95 -3.55 -2.10
C PRO A 300 -10.58 -4.47 -3.15
N GLN A 301 -9.80 -5.00 -4.09
CA GLN A 301 -10.30 -5.90 -5.14
C GLN A 301 -10.55 -7.33 -4.65
N LYS A 302 -9.92 -7.73 -3.54
CA LYS A 302 -10.06 -9.08 -2.95
C LYS A 302 -10.96 -9.08 -1.71
N THR A 303 -11.16 -7.93 -1.09
CA THR A 303 -11.77 -7.85 0.24
C THR A 303 -13.23 -7.42 0.20
N LYS A 304 -14.06 -8.11 0.99
CA LYS A 304 -15.47 -7.79 1.19
C LYS A 304 -15.73 -7.58 2.68
N ILE A 305 -16.25 -6.41 3.04
CA ILE A 305 -16.53 -6.06 4.44
C ILE A 305 -18.04 -6.07 4.68
N PHE A 306 -18.47 -6.80 5.71
CA PHE A 306 -19.86 -6.94 6.13
C PHE A 306 -20.05 -6.39 7.54
N VAL A 307 -20.90 -5.36 7.65
CA VAL A 307 -21.17 -4.62 8.89
C VAL A 307 -22.67 -4.37 9.07
N ARG A 308 -23.11 -3.90 10.24
CA ARG A 308 -24.49 -3.40 10.40
C ARG A 308 -24.67 -2.03 9.74
N ASN A 309 -25.92 -1.65 9.48
CA ASN A 309 -26.24 -0.35 8.92
C ASN A 309 -25.67 0.80 9.76
N GLY A 310 -25.22 1.86 9.09
CA GLY A 310 -24.75 3.09 9.72
C GLY A 310 -23.27 3.10 10.11
N GLN A 311 -22.55 1.98 10.03
CA GLN A 311 -21.11 1.94 10.29
C GLN A 311 -20.33 2.81 9.28
N SER A 312 -20.65 2.73 7.98
CA SER A 312 -20.06 3.58 6.94
C SER A 312 -20.31 5.06 7.21
N LYS A 313 -21.58 5.44 7.48
CA LYS A 313 -21.97 6.82 7.79
C LYS A 313 -21.26 7.35 9.03
N SER A 314 -21.10 6.52 10.06
CA SER A 314 -20.36 6.89 11.27
C SER A 314 -18.89 7.16 10.97
N PHE A 315 -18.25 6.32 10.16
CA PHE A 315 -16.88 6.52 9.72
C PHE A 315 -16.72 7.78 8.88
N LYS A 316 -17.50 7.96 7.81
CA LYS A 316 -17.41 9.14 6.92
C LYS A 316 -17.55 10.45 7.70
N ARG A 317 -18.51 10.51 8.63
CA ARG A 317 -18.68 11.67 9.53
C ARG A 317 -17.45 11.88 10.42
N ALA A 318 -17.00 10.84 11.12
CA ALA A 318 -15.85 10.94 12.01
C ALA A 318 -14.59 11.37 11.25
N PHE A 319 -14.35 10.82 10.05
CA PHE A 319 -13.24 11.17 9.18
C PHE A 319 -13.26 12.65 8.81
N SER A 320 -14.40 13.18 8.36
CA SER A 320 -14.57 14.59 7.99
C SER A 320 -14.38 15.55 9.16
N GLU A 321 -14.65 15.10 10.39
CA GLU A 321 -14.50 15.93 11.60
C GLU A 321 -13.06 15.89 12.17
N THR A 322 -12.24 14.91 11.79
CA THR A 322 -10.87 14.75 12.30
C THR A 322 -9.78 15.10 11.29
N ASN A 323 -10.09 15.18 10.01
CA ASN A 323 -9.13 15.44 8.94
C ASN A 323 -9.38 16.79 8.26
N MET A 324 -8.35 17.36 7.64
CA MET A 324 -8.45 18.63 6.92
C MET A 324 -9.34 18.55 5.68
N ILE A 325 -9.32 17.40 5.00
CA ILE A 325 -10.15 17.12 3.82
C ILE A 325 -11.29 16.22 4.26
N SER A 326 -12.52 16.62 3.92
CA SER A 326 -13.71 15.83 4.23
C SER A 326 -13.77 14.53 3.42
N TYR A 327 -14.43 13.49 3.93
CA TYR A 327 -14.60 12.24 3.19
C TYR A 327 -15.38 12.47 1.88
N ASP A 328 -16.40 13.33 1.91
CA ASP A 328 -17.19 13.66 0.72
C ASP A 328 -16.34 14.33 -0.36
N ASP A 329 -15.35 15.14 0.04
CA ASP A 329 -14.40 15.72 -0.92
C ASP A 329 -13.43 14.66 -1.43
N MET A 330 -12.92 13.76 -0.56
CA MET A 330 -12.12 12.62 -1.02
C MET A 330 -12.87 11.80 -2.09
N GLU A 331 -14.13 11.44 -1.85
CA GLU A 331 -14.97 10.72 -2.82
C GLU A 331 -15.13 11.49 -4.13
N LYS A 332 -15.44 12.79 -4.05
CA LYS A 332 -15.59 13.62 -5.25
C LYS A 332 -14.35 13.56 -6.13
N PHE A 333 -13.14 13.44 -5.58
CA PHE A 333 -11.89 13.40 -6.32
C PHE A 333 -11.33 11.97 -6.52
N ASP A 334 -12.16 10.94 -6.39
CA ASP A 334 -11.78 9.53 -6.53
C ASP A 334 -10.65 9.09 -5.56
N LEU A 335 -10.57 9.74 -4.40
CA LEU A 335 -9.67 9.44 -3.27
C LEU A 335 -10.40 8.74 -2.12
N GLY A 336 -11.70 8.49 -2.27
CA GLY A 336 -12.50 7.71 -1.33
C GLY A 336 -12.05 6.25 -1.24
N SER A 337 -12.49 5.54 -0.20
CA SER A 337 -12.20 4.13 -0.05
C SER A 337 -13.29 3.26 -0.68
N VAL A 338 -12.93 2.55 -1.76
CA VAL A 338 -13.83 1.57 -2.42
C VAL A 338 -14.45 0.61 -1.41
N LEU A 339 -13.68 0.15 -0.42
CA LEU A 339 -14.15 -0.77 0.60
C LEU A 339 -15.23 -0.17 1.52
N ILE A 340 -15.16 1.12 1.80
CA ILE A 340 -16.16 1.84 2.60
C ILE A 340 -17.42 2.09 1.76
N ASP A 341 -17.24 2.42 0.49
CA ASP A 341 -18.33 2.80 -0.40
C ASP A 341 -19.14 1.57 -0.85
N GLU A 342 -18.50 0.41 -0.95
CA GLU A 342 -19.12 -0.87 -1.31
C GLU A 342 -19.50 -1.75 -0.11
N LEU A 343 -19.45 -1.22 1.11
CA LEU A 343 -19.78 -1.94 2.35
C LEU A 343 -21.12 -2.68 2.25
N LYS A 344 -21.10 -3.98 2.54
CA LYS A 344 -22.32 -4.79 2.58
C LYS A 344 -22.95 -4.66 3.97
N SER A 345 -24.12 -4.05 4.02
CA SER A 345 -24.81 -3.84 5.29
C SER A 345 -25.93 -4.85 5.50
N LYS A 346 -25.93 -5.52 6.67
CA LYS A 346 -27.00 -6.44 7.08
C LYS A 346 -27.30 -6.25 8.57
N ASN A 347 -28.56 -6.08 8.94
CA ASN A 347 -28.91 -5.81 10.34
C ASN A 347 -29.04 -7.07 11.20
N ASN A 348 -29.43 -8.19 10.58
CA ASN A 348 -29.74 -9.43 11.29
C ASN A 348 -28.53 -10.36 11.38
N PHE A 349 -27.42 -9.87 11.93
CA PHE A 349 -26.31 -10.73 12.35
C PHE A 349 -25.57 -10.16 13.55
N HIS A 350 -24.97 -11.04 14.34
CA HIS A 350 -24.04 -10.71 15.42
C HIS A 350 -22.76 -11.56 15.37
N ALA A 351 -22.62 -12.38 14.33
CA ALA A 351 -21.43 -13.19 14.08
C ALA A 351 -20.22 -12.28 13.84
N LYS A 352 -19.05 -12.72 14.33
CA LYS A 352 -17.77 -12.08 14.04
C LYS A 352 -16.86 -13.14 13.44
N VAL A 353 -16.63 -13.00 12.15
CA VAL A 353 -15.93 -13.99 11.34
C VAL A 353 -15.02 -13.22 10.38
N TYR A 354 -13.74 -13.54 10.44
CA TYR A 354 -12.74 -13.01 9.52
C TYR A 354 -12.19 -14.22 8.79
N CYS A 355 -12.31 -14.27 7.47
CA CYS A 355 -11.82 -15.43 6.73
C CYS A 355 -11.15 -15.03 5.43
N ALA A 356 -10.14 -15.79 5.07
CA ALA A 356 -9.51 -15.76 3.77
C ALA A 356 -9.76 -17.09 3.07
N VAL A 357 -10.17 -17.02 1.81
CA VAL A 357 -10.63 -18.19 1.07
C VAL A 357 -9.91 -18.31 -0.27
N SER A 358 -9.55 -19.55 -0.57
CA SER A 358 -9.08 -20.01 -1.87
C SER A 358 -9.73 -21.36 -2.14
N GLN A 359 -9.63 -21.84 -3.38
CA GLN A 359 -10.31 -23.08 -3.78
C GLN A 359 -9.97 -24.29 -2.87
N ASN A 360 -8.69 -24.42 -2.48
CA ASN A 360 -8.15 -25.61 -1.80
C ASN A 360 -7.70 -25.34 -0.36
N ARG A 361 -7.86 -24.11 0.13
CA ARG A 361 -7.51 -23.74 1.51
C ARG A 361 -8.27 -22.51 1.94
N CYS A 362 -8.77 -22.53 3.18
CA CYS A 362 -9.38 -21.37 3.81
C CYS A 362 -8.85 -21.27 5.25
N GLU A 363 -8.65 -20.05 5.71
CA GLU A 363 -8.30 -19.73 7.09
C GLU A 363 -9.41 -18.86 7.68
N ILE A 364 -9.88 -19.21 8.88
CA ILE A 364 -11.01 -18.55 9.53
C ILE A 364 -10.65 -18.21 10.97
N LEU A 365 -10.54 -16.92 11.27
CA LEU A 365 -10.52 -16.40 12.64
C LEU A 365 -11.95 -16.02 13.04
N ASN A 366 -12.49 -16.65 14.09
CA ASN A 366 -13.85 -16.38 14.55
C ASN A 366 -13.96 -16.37 16.08
N GLY A 367 -15.04 -15.78 16.59
CA GLY A 367 -15.25 -15.68 18.03
C GLY A 367 -16.19 -14.55 18.43
N SER A 368 -15.93 -13.93 19.58
CA SER A 368 -16.77 -12.88 20.17
C SER A 368 -16.24 -11.44 19.97
N MET A 369 -15.10 -11.28 19.29
CA MET A 369 -14.44 -10.00 19.02
C MET A 369 -15.02 -9.19 17.85
N ASN A 370 -15.50 -7.97 18.13
CA ASN A 370 -15.70 -6.94 17.10
C ASN A 370 -14.34 -6.31 16.70
N LEU A 371 -14.34 -5.52 15.63
CA LEU A 371 -13.19 -4.72 15.20
C LEU A 371 -12.96 -3.54 16.16
N VAL A 372 -12.31 -3.80 17.30
CA VAL A 372 -11.93 -2.77 18.28
C VAL A 372 -10.88 -3.32 19.23
N GLU A 373 -9.85 -2.52 19.53
CA GLU A 373 -8.84 -2.86 20.53
C GLU A 373 -9.34 -2.60 21.97
N GLY A 374 -8.69 -3.22 22.96
CA GLY A 374 -9.03 -3.00 24.36
C GLY A 374 -8.59 -4.11 25.30
N LYS A 375 -8.68 -3.81 26.60
CA LYS A 375 -8.24 -4.69 27.68
C LYS A 375 -9.24 -5.80 28.04
N SER A 376 -10.49 -5.72 27.56
CA SER A 376 -11.50 -6.74 27.84
C SER A 376 -11.17 -8.05 27.11
N PHE A 377 -11.52 -9.17 27.72
CA PHE A 377 -11.28 -10.49 27.18
C PHE A 377 -12.42 -10.94 26.25
N GLU A 378 -12.06 -11.68 25.19
CA GLU A 378 -12.95 -12.27 24.20
C GLU A 378 -12.44 -13.70 23.87
N VAL A 379 -13.33 -14.54 23.36
CA VAL A 379 -12.96 -15.86 22.85
C VAL A 379 -12.54 -15.74 21.39
N ALA A 380 -11.44 -16.39 21.02
CA ALA A 380 -11.00 -16.57 19.65
C ALA A 380 -10.80 -18.05 19.32
N ASN A 381 -11.09 -18.40 18.07
CA ASN A 381 -10.80 -19.69 17.46
C ASN A 381 -10.23 -19.47 16.05
N PHE A 382 -9.31 -20.34 15.65
CA PHE A 382 -8.73 -20.32 14.31
C PHE A 382 -8.87 -21.69 13.63
N ASP A 383 -9.65 -21.73 12.56
CA ASP A 383 -9.94 -22.94 11.79
C ASP A 383 -9.23 -22.89 10.43
N ILE A 384 -8.73 -24.04 9.99
CA ILE A 384 -8.25 -24.26 8.63
C ILE A 384 -9.20 -25.25 7.95
N LEU A 385 -9.76 -24.85 6.80
CA LEU A 385 -10.57 -25.72 5.96
C LEU A 385 -9.86 -25.97 4.63
N ASP A 386 -10.03 -27.17 4.07
CA ASP A 386 -9.37 -27.64 2.84
C ASP A 386 -10.11 -27.23 1.55
N SER A 387 -11.21 -26.47 1.65
CA SER A 387 -12.00 -26.11 0.47
C SER A 387 -12.91 -24.91 0.70
N TYR A 388 -13.06 -24.09 -0.35
CA TYR A 388 -13.98 -22.96 -0.35
C TYR A 388 -15.43 -23.38 -0.09
N SER A 389 -15.88 -24.52 -0.64
CA SER A 389 -17.25 -24.99 -0.43
C SER A 389 -17.56 -25.20 1.05
N LYS A 390 -16.65 -25.83 1.81
CA LYS A 390 -16.85 -26.04 3.25
C LYS A 390 -16.86 -24.72 4.02
N ALA A 391 -15.98 -23.78 3.66
CA ALA A 391 -15.97 -22.45 4.28
C ALA A 391 -17.25 -21.67 3.99
N PHE A 392 -17.71 -21.71 2.73
CA PHE A 392 -18.94 -21.08 2.30
C PHE A 392 -20.15 -21.62 3.07
N ASP A 393 -20.35 -22.94 3.06
CA ASP A 393 -21.52 -23.58 3.68
C ASP A 393 -21.58 -23.34 5.19
N LYS A 394 -20.42 -23.30 5.87
CA LYS A 394 -20.34 -23.14 7.34
C LYS A 394 -20.39 -21.68 7.80
N PHE A 395 -19.77 -20.75 7.08
CA PHE A 395 -19.55 -19.39 7.57
C PHE A 395 -20.24 -18.31 6.73
N LEU A 396 -20.29 -18.45 5.41
CA LEU A 396 -20.77 -17.38 4.52
C LEU A 396 -22.26 -17.52 4.20
N ASN A 397 -22.70 -18.72 3.80
CA ASN A 397 -24.08 -19.04 3.45
C ASN A 397 -25.07 -18.76 4.60
N PRO A 398 -24.79 -19.13 5.88
CA PRO A 398 -25.69 -18.82 6.99
C PRO A 398 -25.87 -17.31 7.21
N LEU A 399 -24.91 -16.51 6.77
CA LEU A 399 -24.98 -15.05 6.80
C LEU A 399 -25.66 -14.46 5.56
N GLY A 400 -26.18 -15.29 4.67
CA GLY A 400 -26.81 -14.89 3.41
C GLY A 400 -25.85 -14.20 2.45
N ILE A 401 -24.56 -14.54 2.53
CA ILE A 401 -23.56 -14.10 1.56
C ILE A 401 -23.71 -15.02 0.35
N ASN A 402 -23.92 -14.43 -0.83
CA ASN A 402 -24.05 -15.20 -2.06
C ASN A 402 -22.71 -15.81 -2.45
N ARG A 403 -22.75 -17.06 -2.93
CA ARG A 403 -21.58 -17.72 -3.49
C ARG A 403 -21.11 -16.93 -4.69
N THR A 404 -19.85 -16.52 -4.69
CA THR A 404 -19.21 -16.06 -5.91
C THR A 404 -18.70 -17.31 -6.62
N ASP A 405 -19.49 -17.85 -7.55
CA ASP A 405 -19.06 -18.96 -8.42
C ASP A 405 -17.89 -18.56 -9.35
N LYS A 406 -17.52 -17.27 -9.33
CA LYS A 406 -16.28 -16.76 -9.88
C LYS A 406 -15.22 -16.77 -8.78
N ILE A 407 -14.36 -17.77 -8.80
CA ILE A 407 -12.96 -17.51 -8.46
C ILE A 407 -12.53 -16.38 -9.43
N PRO A 408 -11.91 -15.28 -8.95
CA PRO A 408 -11.37 -14.25 -9.83
C PRO A 408 -10.55 -14.87 -10.97
N PRO A 409 -10.45 -14.19 -12.14
CA PRO A 409 -10.07 -14.80 -13.41
C PRO A 409 -8.74 -15.56 -13.31
N GLU A 410 -8.54 -16.54 -14.21
CA GLU A 410 -7.22 -17.09 -14.53
C GLU A 410 -6.14 -16.03 -14.32
N ASN A 411 -5.20 -16.30 -13.40
CA ASN A 411 -4.02 -15.47 -13.16
C ASN A 411 -3.61 -14.85 -14.49
N ASN A 412 -3.58 -13.51 -14.54
CA ASN A 412 -3.03 -12.82 -15.68
C ASN A 412 -1.67 -13.48 -15.94
N LYS A 413 -1.49 -14.16 -17.09
CA LYS A 413 -0.31 -15.02 -17.39
C LYS A 413 1.04 -14.27 -17.38
N LYS A 414 1.05 -13.01 -16.95
CA LYS A 414 2.17 -12.09 -16.82
C LYS A 414 2.46 -11.65 -15.38
N GLU A 415 1.60 -11.96 -14.40
CA GLU A 415 1.89 -11.62 -13.00
C GLU A 415 2.86 -12.63 -12.39
N PHE A 416 3.95 -12.14 -11.83
CA PHE A 416 4.94 -12.95 -11.12
C PHE A 416 5.53 -12.18 -9.94
N SER A 417 6.23 -12.89 -9.07
CA SER A 417 6.98 -12.35 -7.94
C SER A 417 8.40 -12.88 -7.95
N LEU A 418 9.33 -12.08 -7.43
CA LEU A 418 10.72 -12.49 -7.25
C LEU A 418 10.85 -13.27 -5.95
N LEU A 419 11.57 -14.39 -5.98
CA LEU A 419 11.98 -15.12 -4.78
C LEU A 419 13.47 -14.94 -4.53
N PHE A 420 13.78 -14.40 -3.37
CA PHE A 420 15.10 -14.30 -2.78
C PHE A 420 15.24 -15.43 -1.76
N ASP A 421 15.71 -16.59 -2.22
CA ASP A 421 15.94 -17.77 -1.36
C ASP A 421 17.43 -17.86 -0.98
N GLU A 422 17.72 -18.06 0.32
CA GLU A 422 19.10 -18.24 0.80
C GLU A 422 19.83 -19.39 0.11
N LYS A 423 19.12 -20.47 -0.29
CA LYS A 423 19.73 -21.59 -1.02
C LYS A 423 20.39 -21.19 -2.34
N SER A 424 20.01 -20.03 -2.89
CA SER A 424 20.54 -19.46 -4.13
C SER A 424 21.22 -18.12 -3.91
N ASP A 425 21.78 -17.89 -2.72
CA ASP A 425 22.44 -16.65 -2.32
C ASP A 425 21.57 -15.40 -2.53
N PHE A 426 20.25 -15.55 -2.34
CA PHE A 426 19.24 -14.51 -2.59
C PHE A 426 19.26 -13.97 -4.02
N ASN A 427 19.64 -14.78 -5.01
CA ASN A 427 19.70 -14.36 -6.41
C ASN A 427 18.28 -14.27 -7.03
N PRO A 428 17.80 -13.09 -7.44
CA PRO A 428 16.44 -12.88 -7.94
C PRO A 428 16.16 -13.56 -9.29
N TYR A 429 17.19 -13.96 -10.02
CA TYR A 429 17.05 -14.62 -11.33
C TYR A 429 16.87 -16.14 -11.22
N THR A 430 17.00 -16.69 -10.01
CA THR A 430 16.91 -18.14 -9.76
C THR A 430 15.53 -18.59 -9.30
N GLY A 431 14.71 -17.67 -8.80
CA GLY A 431 13.39 -17.95 -8.26
C GLY A 431 12.33 -16.99 -8.78
N THR A 432 11.38 -17.52 -9.54
CA THR A 432 10.17 -16.81 -9.96
C THR A 432 8.95 -17.52 -9.40
N LEU A 433 8.08 -16.78 -8.73
CA LEU A 433 6.83 -17.29 -8.17
C LEU A 433 5.66 -16.76 -8.98
N TYR A 434 4.74 -17.67 -9.32
CA TYR A 434 3.45 -17.32 -9.88
C TYR A 434 2.36 -17.47 -8.83
N PRO A 435 1.22 -16.77 -8.92
CA PRO A 435 0.22 -16.79 -7.86
C PRO A 435 -0.30 -18.20 -7.53
N GLU A 436 -0.36 -19.12 -8.50
CA GLU A 436 -0.73 -20.53 -8.27
C GLU A 436 0.24 -21.28 -7.33
N SER A 437 1.46 -20.78 -7.15
CA SER A 437 2.50 -21.39 -6.32
C SER A 437 2.64 -20.75 -4.93
N TYR A 438 1.94 -19.64 -4.65
CA TYR A 438 2.12 -18.92 -3.39
C TYR A 438 1.76 -19.77 -2.18
N ILE A 439 0.63 -20.49 -2.21
CA ILE A 439 0.26 -21.40 -1.12
C ILE A 439 1.24 -22.57 -1.01
N SER A 440 1.67 -23.18 -2.12
CA SER A 440 2.59 -24.32 -2.06
C SER A 440 3.94 -23.93 -1.44
N VAL A 441 4.46 -22.77 -1.79
CA VAL A 441 5.74 -22.28 -1.25
C VAL A 441 5.57 -21.79 0.20
N ALA A 442 4.59 -20.92 0.45
CA ALA A 442 4.46 -20.26 1.76
C ALA A 442 3.84 -21.14 2.85
N ILE A 443 3.01 -22.12 2.49
CA ILE A 443 2.28 -22.98 3.44
C ILE A 443 2.81 -24.40 3.48
N ASN A 444 3.20 -24.96 2.34
CA ASN A 444 3.59 -26.36 2.23
C ASN A 444 5.12 -26.56 2.17
N ASN A 445 5.90 -25.49 2.30
CA ASN A 445 7.37 -25.46 2.22
C ASN A 445 7.94 -26.09 0.93
N GLN A 446 7.18 -26.03 -0.18
CA GLN A 446 7.64 -26.58 -1.44
C GLN A 446 8.63 -25.62 -2.09
N ASP A 447 9.72 -26.16 -2.64
CA ASP A 447 10.60 -25.36 -3.50
C ASP A 447 9.81 -24.96 -4.76
N PRO A 448 10.00 -23.72 -5.26
CA PRO A 448 9.31 -23.28 -6.46
C PRO A 448 9.69 -24.18 -7.64
N THR A 449 8.71 -24.56 -8.46
CA THR A 449 9.03 -25.17 -9.75
C THR A 449 9.86 -24.18 -10.58
N PRO A 450 11.08 -24.53 -11.01
CA PRO A 450 11.91 -23.63 -11.80
C PRO A 450 11.18 -23.30 -13.10
N ARG A 451 10.88 -22.02 -13.29
CA ARG A 451 10.39 -21.45 -14.53
C ARG A 451 11.17 -20.16 -14.72
N HIS A 452 11.96 -20.11 -15.79
CA HIS A 452 12.63 -18.86 -16.17
C HIS A 452 11.57 -17.84 -16.58
N PRO A 453 11.70 -16.57 -16.17
CA PRO A 453 10.80 -15.49 -16.57
C PRO A 453 10.81 -15.25 -18.09
#